data_AF-A0A397EYS6-F1
#
_entry.id   AF-A0A397EYS6-F1
#
_cell.length_a   1.000
_cell.length_b   1.000
_cell.length_c   1.000
_cell.angle_alpha   90.00
_cell.angle_beta   90.00
_cell.angle_gamma   90.00
#
_symmetry.space_group_name_H-M   'P 1'
#
loop_
_entity.id
_entity.type
_entity.pdbx_description
1 polymer ?
#
loop_
_entity_poly.entity_id
_entity_poly.type
_entity_poly.pdbx_seq_one_letter_code
_entity_poly.pdbx_strand_id
1 'polypeptide(L)'
;VVDAFHEAKRRLDALLPWGLRGDDVEEEERDMPPDDTGTMDQRRRRICHDLVSSLLDRHNAASLVVGDAHDSVIMFDEKKFTALRPPHETPFLESLVRTQSFSEIISTHRIGATV
;
A
#
# COMPACT_ATOMS: atom_id res chain seq x y z
N VAL A 1 -5.17 -17.39 -16.50
CA VAL A 1 -5.20 -16.17 -15.63
C VAL A 1 -5.19 -16.52 -14.14
N VAL A 2 -5.61 -17.74 -13.76
CA VAL A 2 -5.65 -18.21 -12.37
C VAL A 2 -4.25 -18.40 -11.76
N ASP A 3 -3.20 -18.66 -12.54
CA ASP A 3 -1.89 -19.05 -11.98
C ASP A 3 -1.09 -17.94 -11.31
N ALA A 4 -1.14 -16.70 -11.81
CA ALA A 4 -0.29 -15.62 -11.29
C ALA A 4 -0.66 -15.22 -9.86
N PHE A 5 -1.97 -15.16 -9.57
CA PHE A 5 -2.46 -14.88 -8.23
C PHE A 5 -2.11 -16.01 -7.26
N HIS A 6 -2.30 -17.26 -7.66
CA HIS A 6 -1.99 -18.41 -6.80
C HIS A 6 -0.48 -18.56 -6.56
N GLU A 7 0.36 -18.21 -7.54
CA GLU A 7 1.81 -18.16 -7.39
C GLU A 7 2.24 -17.03 -6.44
N ALA A 8 1.68 -15.83 -6.58
CA ALA A 8 1.95 -14.72 -5.68
C ALA A 8 1.50 -15.01 -4.25
N LYS A 9 0.30 -15.58 -4.08
CA LYS A 9 -0.22 -16.04 -2.78
C LYS A 9 0.71 -17.06 -2.16
N ARG A 10 1.11 -18.09 -2.91
CA ARG A 10 2.04 -19.13 -2.41
C ARG A 10 3.40 -18.57 -1.98
N ARG A 11 3.94 -17.61 -2.72
CA ARG A 11 5.21 -16.94 -2.35
C ARG A 11 5.05 -16.10 -1.09
N LEU A 12 3.92 -15.41 -0.94
CA LEU A 12 3.61 -14.65 0.26
C LEU A 12 3.43 -15.58 1.47
N ASP A 13 2.70 -16.68 1.30
CA ASP A 13 2.48 -17.71 2.32
C ASP A 13 3.81 -18.35 2.75
N ALA A 14 4.75 -18.59 1.81
CA ALA A 14 6.07 -19.14 2.10
C ALA A 14 7.00 -18.18 2.87
N LEU A 15 6.70 -16.87 2.88
CA LEU A 15 7.45 -15.87 3.63
C LEU A 15 6.92 -15.69 5.06
N LEU A 16 5.75 -16.24 5.38
CA LEU A 16 5.16 -16.22 6.72
C LEU A 16 5.67 -17.43 7.53
N PRO A 17 6.22 -17.25 8.74
CA PRO A 17 6.76 -18.37 9.52
C PRO A 17 5.70 -19.41 9.93
N TRP A 18 4.41 -19.06 9.90
CA TRP A 18 3.33 -19.90 10.39
C TRP A 18 2.16 -19.94 9.42
N GLY A 19 1.54 -21.12 9.29
CA GLY A 19 0.31 -21.40 8.54
C GLY A 19 -0.93 -20.71 9.11
N LEU A 20 -0.85 -19.40 9.33
CA LEU A 20 -1.99 -18.53 9.52
C LEU A 20 -2.68 -18.38 8.17
N ARG A 21 -3.65 -19.28 7.93
CA ARG A 21 -4.68 -19.12 6.91
C ARG A 21 -5.47 -17.87 7.27
N GLY A 22 -5.07 -16.72 6.73
CA GLY A 22 -5.78 -15.45 6.94
C GLY A 22 -7.20 -15.41 6.34
N ASP A 23 -7.67 -16.52 5.74
CA ASP A 23 -9.03 -16.72 5.24
C ASP A 23 -9.94 -17.45 6.25
N ASP A 24 -9.39 -18.07 7.30
CA ASP A 24 -10.21 -18.78 8.28
C ASP A 24 -10.74 -17.75 9.31
N VAL A 25 -12.04 -17.47 9.25
CA VAL A 25 -12.79 -16.60 10.19
C VAL A 25 -13.05 -17.37 11.49
N GLU A 26 -12.05 -18.05 12.02
CA GLU A 26 -12.12 -18.71 13.32
C GLU A 26 -10.96 -18.20 14.17
N GLU A 27 -11.30 -17.31 15.10
CA GLU A 27 -10.43 -16.85 16.17
C GLU A 27 -10.11 -18.02 17.10
N GLU A 28 -9.22 -18.92 16.69
CA GLU A 28 -8.52 -19.76 17.64
C GLU A 28 -7.29 -18.98 18.13
N GLU A 29 -7.44 -18.35 19.30
CA GLU A 29 -6.35 -17.89 20.15
C GLU A 29 -5.42 -19.08 20.44
N ARG A 30 -4.47 -19.36 19.56
CA ARG A 30 -3.38 -20.28 19.84
C ARG A 30 -2.32 -19.52 20.61
N ASP A 31 -2.17 -19.91 21.88
CA ASP A 31 -1.12 -19.53 22.81
C ASP A 31 0.23 -19.35 22.09
N MET A 32 0.56 -18.10 21.80
CA MET A 32 1.86 -17.72 21.25
C MET A 32 2.87 -17.72 22.40
N PRO A 33 4.02 -18.41 22.29
CA PRO A 33 5.02 -18.39 23.35
C PRO A 33 5.53 -16.96 23.58
N PRO A 34 5.83 -16.57 24.83
CA PRO A 34 6.17 -15.20 25.18
C PRO A 34 7.66 -14.97 24.90
N ASP A 35 8.04 -14.75 23.64
CA ASP A 35 9.31 -14.12 23.31
C ASP A 35 9.23 -13.51 21.91
N ASP A 36 9.74 -12.28 21.74
CA ASP A 36 9.88 -11.56 20.45
C ASP A 36 8.66 -10.92 19.76
N THR A 37 7.54 -10.68 20.44
CA THR A 37 6.39 -9.94 19.84
C THR A 37 6.77 -8.54 19.34
N GLY A 38 7.61 -7.81 20.09
CA GLY A 38 8.03 -6.45 19.74
C GLY A 38 8.94 -6.36 18.50
N THR A 39 9.80 -7.34 18.27
CA THR A 39 10.73 -7.36 17.13
C THR A 39 10.03 -7.86 15.86
N MET A 40 9.13 -8.83 15.99
CA MET A 40 8.30 -9.33 14.90
C MET A 40 7.26 -8.32 14.42
N ASP A 41 6.60 -7.60 15.35
CA ASP A 41 5.67 -6.54 14.99
C ASP A 41 6.37 -5.37 14.27
N GLN A 42 7.59 -5.02 14.68
CA GLN A 42 8.38 -4.03 13.95
C GLN A 42 8.73 -4.49 12.54
N ARG A 43 9.10 -5.76 12.36
CA ARG A 43 9.39 -6.31 11.03
C ARG A 43 8.15 -6.30 10.14
N ARG A 44 6.99 -6.68 10.65
CA ARG A 44 5.70 -6.64 9.93
C ARG A 44 5.34 -5.21 9.52
N ARG A 45 5.45 -4.25 10.45
CA ARG A 45 5.22 -2.82 10.15
C ARG A 45 6.14 -2.30 9.06
N ARG A 46 7.42 -2.68 9.07
CA ARG A 46 8.38 -2.31 8.01
C ARG A 46 7.96 -2.87 6.65
N ILE A 47 7.61 -4.16 6.58
CA ILE A 47 7.17 -4.78 5.32
C ILE A 47 5.91 -4.08 4.78
N CYS A 48 4.90 -3.87 5.62
CA CYS A 48 3.68 -3.16 5.20
C CYS A 48 3.98 -1.72 4.76
N HIS A 49 4.85 -1.02 5.49
CA HIS A 49 5.28 0.32 5.13
C HIS A 49 5.97 0.33 3.77
N ASP A 50 6.88 -0.60 3.50
CA ASP A 50 7.62 -0.68 2.24
C ASP A 50 6.70 -1.01 1.06
N LEU A 51 5.73 -1.90 1.27
CA LEU A 51 4.70 -2.23 0.27
C LEU A 51 3.86 -0.99 -0.07
N VAL A 52 3.29 -0.32 0.94
CA VAL A 52 2.47 0.87 0.72
C VAL A 52 3.29 2.02 0.11
N SER A 53 4.52 2.22 0.58
CA SER A 53 5.43 3.24 0.02
C SER A 53 5.73 2.98 -1.45
N SER A 54 5.94 1.71 -1.83
CA SER A 54 6.15 1.32 -3.23
C SER A 54 4.90 1.57 -4.08
N LEU A 55 3.70 1.32 -3.54
CA LEU A 55 2.45 1.61 -4.24
C LEU A 55 2.23 3.10 -4.48
N LEU A 56 2.67 3.95 -3.55
CA LEU A 56 2.56 5.40 -3.64
C LEU A 56 3.76 6.04 -4.36
N ASP A 57 4.72 5.26 -4.85
CA ASP A 57 5.90 5.79 -5.52
C ASP A 57 5.48 6.64 -6.73
N ARG A 58 6.10 7.82 -6.86
CA ARG A 58 5.83 8.84 -7.88
C ARG A 58 4.43 9.45 -7.89
N HIS A 59 3.60 9.25 -6.86
CA HIS A 59 2.31 9.95 -6.77
C HIS A 59 2.48 11.47 -6.85
N ASN A 60 3.51 12.02 -6.20
CA ASN A 60 3.83 13.46 -6.24
C ASN A 60 4.08 14.00 -7.66
N ALA A 61 4.62 13.19 -8.57
CA ALA A 61 4.84 13.60 -9.95
C ALA A 61 3.53 13.67 -10.76
N ALA A 62 2.51 12.95 -10.32
CA ALA A 62 1.15 12.98 -10.86
C ALA A 62 0.21 13.93 -10.12
N SER A 63 0.62 14.44 -8.95
CA SER A 63 -0.10 15.46 -8.19
C SER A 63 0.29 16.88 -8.63
N LEU A 64 -0.70 17.75 -8.69
CA LEU A 64 -0.54 19.19 -8.84
C LEU A 64 -1.29 19.88 -7.71
N VAL A 65 -0.61 20.73 -6.95
CA VAL A 65 -1.26 21.58 -5.95
C VAL A 65 -1.67 22.88 -6.62
N VAL A 66 -2.96 23.19 -6.57
CA VAL A 66 -3.55 24.39 -7.17
C VAL A 66 -4.23 25.20 -6.08
N GLY A 67 -3.87 26.47 -5.96
CA GLY A 67 -4.46 27.38 -4.98
C GLY A 67 -3.43 28.31 -4.36
N ASP A 68 -3.85 29.03 -3.32
CA ASP A 68 -2.98 29.90 -2.54
C ASP A 68 -2.61 29.27 -1.19
N ALA A 69 -1.95 30.05 -0.32
CA ALA A 69 -1.51 29.56 0.98
C ALA A 69 -2.66 29.24 1.96
N HIS A 70 -3.90 29.63 1.65
CA HIS A 70 -5.06 29.53 2.53
C HIS A 70 -6.06 28.50 1.99
N ASP A 71 -6.25 28.49 0.67
CA ASP A 71 -7.10 27.53 -0.04
C ASP A 71 -6.30 26.83 -1.14
N SER A 72 -5.79 25.63 -0.83
CA SER A 72 -5.09 24.76 -1.78
C SER A 72 -5.85 23.45 -1.99
N VAL A 73 -6.02 23.06 -3.24
CA VAL A 73 -6.59 21.78 -3.65
C VAL A 73 -5.53 20.95 -4.35
N ILE A 74 -5.53 19.64 -4.12
CA ILE A 74 -4.66 18.70 -4.83
C ILE A 74 -5.43 18.13 -6.02
N MET A 75 -4.94 18.41 -7.22
CA MET A 75 -5.40 17.79 -8.46
C MET A 75 -4.48 16.60 -8.78
N PHE A 76 -5.05 15.41 -8.92
CA PHE A 76 -4.29 14.19 -9.21
C PHE A 76 -4.56 13.71 -10.64
N ASP A 77 -3.51 13.51 -11.44
CA ASP A 77 -3.60 12.98 -12.80
C ASP A 77 -3.42 11.45 -12.78
N GLU A 78 -4.52 10.72 -12.74
CA GLU A 78 -4.56 9.26 -12.74
C GLU A 78 -3.86 8.64 -13.97
N LYS A 79 -3.99 9.28 -15.14
CA LYS A 79 -3.39 8.77 -16.39
C LYS A 79 -1.89 8.94 -16.35
N LYS A 80 -1.41 10.06 -15.84
CA LYS A 80 0.03 10.29 -15.63
C LYS A 80 0.59 9.32 -14.59
N PHE A 81 -0.13 9.09 -13.49
CA PHE A 81 0.30 8.14 -12.46
C PHE A 81 0.47 6.71 -13.01
N THR A 82 -0.52 6.21 -13.74
CA THR A 82 -0.46 4.87 -14.34
C THR A 82 0.58 4.77 -15.46
N ALA A 83 0.79 5.84 -16.26
CA ALA A 83 1.82 5.86 -17.31
C ALA A 83 3.26 5.88 -16.77
N LEU A 84 3.49 6.31 -15.53
CA LEU A 84 4.81 6.30 -14.88
C LEU A 84 5.21 4.92 -14.34
N ARG A 85 4.31 3.93 -14.44
CA ARG A 85 4.44 2.60 -13.85
C ARG A 85 4.51 1.52 -14.94
N PRO A 86 5.03 0.32 -14.62
CA PRO A 86 5.07 -0.78 -15.57
C PRO A 86 3.67 -1.13 -16.11
N PRO A 87 3.52 -1.41 -17.42
CA PRO A 87 2.19 -1.65 -18.03
C PRO A 87 1.38 -2.81 -17.43
N HIS A 88 2.06 -3.78 -16.81
CA HIS A 88 1.40 -4.92 -16.18
C HIS A 88 0.73 -4.55 -14.84
N GLU A 89 1.10 -3.42 -14.23
CA GLU A 89 0.50 -2.92 -12.98
C GLU A 89 -0.76 -2.08 -13.24
N THR A 90 -0.99 -1.63 -14.48
CA THR A 90 -2.07 -0.68 -14.83
C THR A 90 -3.45 -1.08 -14.29
N PRO A 91 -3.94 -2.33 -14.47
CA PRO A 91 -5.27 -2.69 -13.99
C PRO A 91 -5.41 -2.60 -12.45
N PHE A 92 -4.32 -2.93 -11.74
CA PHE A 92 -4.27 -2.84 -10.29
C PHE A 92 -4.25 -1.37 -9.85
N LEU A 93 -3.40 -0.55 -10.48
CA LEU A 93 -3.27 0.88 -10.14
C LEU A 93 -4.55 1.65 -10.44
N GLU A 94 -5.22 1.36 -11.56
CA GLU A 94 -6.54 1.92 -11.86
C GLU A 94 -7.59 1.55 -10.80
N SER A 95 -7.49 0.37 -10.20
CA SER A 95 -8.38 -0.02 -9.11
C SER A 95 -7.99 0.69 -7.80
N LEU A 96 -6.70 0.81 -7.53
CA LEU A 96 -6.16 1.50 -6.35
C LEU A 96 -6.57 2.96 -6.28
N VAL A 97 -6.43 3.71 -7.39
CA VAL A 97 -6.77 5.15 -7.43
C VAL A 97 -8.25 5.43 -7.17
N ARG A 98 -9.13 4.45 -7.37
CA ARG A 98 -10.57 4.55 -7.09
C ARG A 98 -10.94 4.26 -5.63
N THR A 99 -9.98 3.82 -4.82
CA THR A 99 -10.24 3.56 -3.39
C THR A 99 -10.30 4.85 -2.59
N GLN A 100 -11.19 4.90 -1.60
CA GLN A 100 -11.30 6.06 -0.71
C GLN A 100 -10.00 6.31 0.05
N SER A 101 -9.34 5.26 0.53
CA SER A 101 -8.09 5.35 1.28
C SER A 101 -6.96 5.98 0.45
N PHE A 102 -6.87 5.67 -0.84
CA PHE A 102 -5.91 6.32 -1.73
C PHE A 102 -6.19 7.82 -1.84
N SER A 103 -7.44 8.22 -2.09
CA SER A 103 -7.83 9.62 -2.16
C SER A 103 -7.50 10.38 -0.86
N GLU A 104 -7.73 9.77 0.29
CA GLU A 104 -7.37 10.35 1.59
C GLU A 104 -5.86 10.52 1.76
N ILE A 105 -5.05 9.53 1.38
CA ILE A 105 -3.59 9.61 1.43
C ILE A 105 -3.08 10.75 0.54
N ILE A 106 -3.54 10.83 -0.71
CA ILE A 106 -3.12 11.89 -1.63
C ILE A 106 -3.57 13.27 -1.13
N SER A 107 -4.76 13.37 -0.54
CA SER A 107 -5.30 14.63 0.00
C SER A 107 -4.60 15.09 1.29
N THR A 108 -4.08 14.16 2.10
CA THR A 108 -3.43 14.45 3.38
C THR A 108 -1.92 14.66 3.26
N HIS A 109 -1.30 14.25 2.16
CA HIS A 109 0.05 14.64 1.78
C HIS A 109 0.12 16.16 1.50
N ARG A 110 -0.01 16.97 2.56
CA ARG A 110 0.53 18.33 2.57
C ARG A 110 1.99 18.20 2.21
N ILE A 111 2.39 18.84 1.11
CA ILE A 111 3.78 19.09 0.80
C ILE A 111 4.39 19.72 2.06
N GLY A 112 5.14 18.92 2.82
CA GLY A 112 6.04 19.42 3.82
C GLY A 112 7.08 20.22 3.05
N ALA A 113 6.82 21.53 2.89
CA ALA A 113 7.85 22.49 2.59
C ALA A 113 8.86 22.39 3.73
N THR A 114 9.90 21.59 3.49
CA THR A 114 11.14 21.66 4.25
C THR A 114 11.66 23.07 4.03
N VAL A 115 11.53 23.89 5.07
CA VAL A 115 12.22 25.18 5.22
C VAL A 115 13.72 24.91 5.36
#